data_AF-A0A7H8M9C6-F1
#
_entry.id   AF-A0A7H8M9C6-F1
#
_cell.length_a   1.000
_cell.length_b   1.000
_cell.length_c   1.000
_cell.angle_alpha   90.00
_cell.angle_beta   90.00
_cell.angle_gamma   90.00
#
_symmetry.space_group_name_H-M   'P 1'
#
loop_
_entity.id
_entity.type
_entity.pdbx_description
1 polymer ?
#
loop_
_entity_poly.entity_id
_entity_poly.type
_entity_poly.pdbx_seq_one_letter_code
_entity_poly.pdbx_strand_id
1 'polypeptide(L)'
;MAHAEISEVWPRDGRILIKGEVVESPPLPVGARWRLRLASRPQPGAARPSLGRRVLARARATITRAAPSPSVLTIPATTDGNGFEVEIPLGMFAPRDAPPKRLWDLYLVTVADERDVTLRLGRHLDDMPGKKRIVTFPQQTVEGSAKVAVRPYYTDGDHLSIRCARRDPKEQ
;
A
#
# COMPACT_ATOMS: atom_id res chain seq x y z
N MET A 1 -13.93 6.65 -17.24
CA MET A 1 -13.46 7.11 -15.92
C MET A 1 -11.94 6.98 -15.88
N ALA A 2 -11.27 7.96 -15.30
CA ALA A 2 -9.83 7.93 -15.08
C ALA A 2 -9.43 6.74 -14.19
N HIS A 3 -8.46 5.93 -14.62
CA HIS A 3 -7.91 4.86 -13.79
C HIS A 3 -6.44 4.58 -14.10
N ALA A 4 -5.73 4.04 -13.12
CA ALA A 4 -4.36 3.58 -13.28
C ALA A 4 -4.37 2.05 -13.46
N GLU A 5 -4.11 1.61 -14.69
CA GLU A 5 -4.03 0.21 -15.06
C GLU A 5 -2.63 -0.32 -14.81
N ILE A 6 -2.51 -1.50 -14.19
CA ILE A 6 -1.22 -2.15 -13.93
C ILE A 6 -0.92 -3.16 -15.03
N SER A 7 0.17 -2.98 -15.75
CA SER A 7 0.67 -3.98 -16.69
C SER A 7 1.51 -5.04 -15.98
N GLU A 8 2.37 -4.65 -15.03
CA GLU A 8 3.37 -5.55 -14.46
C GLU A 8 3.64 -5.27 -12.98
N VAL A 9 3.92 -6.34 -12.21
CA VAL A 9 4.27 -6.27 -10.79
C VAL A 9 5.39 -7.27 -10.49
N TRP A 10 6.54 -6.78 -10.02
CA TRP A 10 7.69 -7.62 -9.65
C TRP A 10 8.10 -7.40 -8.20
N PRO A 11 7.63 -8.25 -7.29
CA PRO A 11 8.05 -8.26 -5.89
C PRO A 11 9.28 -9.16 -5.73
N ARG A 12 10.48 -8.58 -5.88
CA ARG A 12 11.76 -9.24 -5.66
C ARG A 12 12.82 -8.27 -5.14
N ASP A 13 13.93 -8.81 -4.64
CA ASP A 13 15.14 -8.06 -4.28
C ASP A 13 14.91 -6.92 -3.27
N GLY A 14 14.01 -7.12 -2.31
CA GLY A 14 13.72 -6.12 -1.27
C GLY A 14 12.90 -4.93 -1.76
N ARG A 15 12.32 -5.01 -2.96
CA ARG A 15 11.45 -3.98 -3.55
C ARG A 15 10.22 -4.59 -4.23
N ILE A 16 9.29 -3.72 -4.61
CA ILE A 16 8.21 -4.05 -5.54
C ILE A 16 8.28 -3.02 -6.66
N LEU A 17 8.60 -3.47 -7.87
CA LEU A 17 8.45 -2.65 -9.07
C LEU A 17 7.03 -2.82 -9.60
N ILE A 18 6.37 -1.72 -9.94
CA ILE A 18 5.05 -1.74 -10.60
C ILE A 18 5.13 -0.83 -11.82
N LYS A 19 4.67 -1.35 -12.95
CA LYS A 19 4.49 -0.59 -14.19
C LYS A 19 3.03 -0.62 -14.60
N GLY A 20 2.63 0.41 -15.33
CA GLY A 20 1.27 0.53 -15.79
C GLY A 20 1.05 1.77 -16.62
N GLU A 21 -0.22 2.03 -16.90
CA GLU A 21 -0.65 3.15 -17.70
C GLU A 21 -1.78 3.91 -17.00
N VAL A 22 -1.79 5.22 -17.19
CA VAL A 22 -2.90 6.08 -16.81
C VAL A 22 -3.86 6.15 -17.98
N VAL A 23 -5.03 5.54 -17.82
CA VAL A 23 -6.11 5.57 -18.80
C VAL A 23 -7.06 6.70 -18.40
N GLU A 24 -6.90 7.84 -19.07
CA GLU A 24 -7.65 9.07 -18.81
C GLU A 24 -8.19 9.71 -20.08
N SER A 25 -9.28 10.46 -19.91
CA SER A 25 -9.87 11.32 -20.93
C SER A 25 -10.52 12.51 -20.24
N PRO A 26 -10.05 13.76 -20.43
CA PRO A 26 -8.94 14.18 -21.31
C PRO A 26 -7.54 13.78 -20.75
N PRO A 27 -6.49 13.78 -21.58
CA PRO A 27 -5.12 13.52 -21.14
C PRO A 27 -4.65 14.59 -20.14
N LEU A 28 -3.78 14.18 -19.21
CA LEU A 28 -3.28 15.07 -18.18
C LEU A 28 -2.22 16.06 -18.71
N PRO A 29 -2.02 17.19 -18.02
CA PRO A 29 -0.99 18.16 -18.39
C PRO A 29 0.40 17.52 -18.40
N VAL A 30 1.16 17.85 -19.44
CA VAL A 30 2.57 17.43 -19.57
C VAL A 30 3.36 18.01 -18.40
N GLY A 31 4.12 17.16 -17.69
CA GLY A 31 4.92 17.56 -16.54
C GLY A 31 4.24 17.42 -15.17
N ALA A 32 3.04 16.82 -15.12
CA ALA A 32 2.40 16.44 -13.87
C ALA A 32 3.34 15.62 -12.97
N ARG A 33 3.53 16.06 -11.71
CA ARG A 33 4.42 15.37 -10.77
C ARG A 33 3.68 14.26 -10.04
N TRP A 34 3.68 13.09 -10.65
CA TRP A 34 3.06 11.91 -10.09
C TRP A 34 3.79 11.34 -8.88
N ARG A 35 3.00 10.79 -7.97
CA ARG A 35 3.48 10.06 -6.79
C ARG A 35 2.61 8.84 -6.56
N LEU A 36 3.20 7.80 -6.00
CA LEU A 36 2.45 6.71 -5.42
C LEU A 36 2.13 7.04 -3.96
N ARG A 37 0.84 7.09 -3.63
CA ARG A 37 0.33 7.21 -2.27
C ARG A 37 -0.12 5.83 -1.77
N LEU A 38 0.47 5.39 -0.68
CA LEU A 38 0.07 4.19 0.05
C LEU A 38 -0.74 4.62 1.27
N ALA A 39 -2.05 4.35 1.28
CA ALA A 39 -2.92 4.63 2.41
C ALA A 39 -3.18 3.35 3.20
N SER A 40 -2.89 3.35 4.51
CA SER A 40 -3.21 2.18 5.32
C SER A 40 -4.70 2.08 5.59
N ARG A 41 -5.26 0.87 5.44
CA ARG A 41 -6.68 0.65 5.75
C ARG A 41 -6.91 0.70 7.26
N PRO A 42 -7.98 1.37 7.72
CA PRO A 42 -8.47 1.19 9.08
C PRO A 42 -8.72 -0.30 9.31
N GLN A 43 -8.16 -0.85 10.38
CA GLN A 43 -8.51 -2.20 10.84
C GLN A 43 -9.42 -2.07 12.07
N PRO A 44 -10.70 -2.42 11.95
CA PRO A 44 -11.54 -2.59 13.13
C PRO A 44 -10.94 -3.71 13.99
N GLY A 45 -10.60 -3.40 15.24
CA GLY A 45 -10.27 -4.43 16.24
C GLY A 45 -8.92 -5.13 16.06
N ALA A 46 -7.79 -4.40 16.06
CA ALA A 46 -6.54 -4.99 16.51
C ALA A 46 -6.79 -5.64 17.89
N ALA A 47 -6.53 -6.95 18.00
CA ALA A 47 -6.99 -7.86 19.04
C ALA A 47 -7.15 -7.24 20.45
N ARG A 48 -8.24 -7.59 21.15
CA ARG A 48 -8.46 -7.24 22.57
C ARG A 48 -7.17 -7.54 23.36
N PRO A 49 -6.49 -6.54 23.93
CA PRO A 49 -5.32 -6.80 24.75
C PRO A 49 -5.72 -7.63 25.97
N SER A 50 -4.84 -8.54 26.40
CA SER A 50 -5.01 -9.30 27.64
C SER A 50 -5.24 -8.36 28.83
N LEU A 51 -5.91 -8.84 29.89
CA LEU A 51 -6.30 -8.04 31.06
C LEU A 51 -5.15 -7.20 31.65
N GLY A 52 -3.94 -7.77 31.75
CA GLY A 52 -2.75 -7.05 32.23
C GLY A 52 -2.34 -5.88 31.33
N ARG A 53 -2.49 -6.01 30.01
CA ARG A 53 -2.18 -4.96 29.04
C ARG A 53 -3.30 -3.89 28.96
N ARG A 54 -4.52 -4.19 29.40
CA ARG A 54 -5.63 -3.22 29.54
C ARG A 54 -5.37 -2.20 30.64
N VAL A 55 -4.75 -2.60 31.75
CA VAL A 55 -4.43 -1.70 32.86
C VAL A 55 -3.34 -0.71 32.42
N LEU A 56 -2.28 -1.20 31.76
CA LEU A 56 -1.21 -0.35 31.23
C LEU A 56 -1.68 0.55 30.06
N ALA A 57 -2.57 0.03 29.19
CA ALA A 57 -3.15 0.82 28.10
C ALA A 57 -4.13 1.90 28.59
N ARG A 58 -4.91 1.63 29.66
CA ARG A 58 -5.77 2.64 30.30
C ARG A 58 -4.97 3.80 30.88
N ALA A 59 -3.82 3.53 31.50
CA ALA A 59 -2.95 4.58 32.01
C ALA A 59 -2.37 5.48 30.89
N ARG A 60 -2.16 4.94 29.68
CA ARG A 60 -1.69 5.72 28.51
C ARG A 60 -2.82 6.41 27.73
N ALA A 61 -4.02 5.83 27.70
CA ALA A 61 -5.16 6.35 26.94
C ALA A 61 -5.81 7.60 27.55
N THR A 62 -5.53 7.91 28.82
CA THR A 62 -6.02 9.13 29.48
C THR A 62 -5.38 10.40 28.93
N ILE A 63 -4.30 10.30 28.13
CA ILE A 63 -3.56 11.47 27.64
C ILE A 63 -3.90 11.82 26.17
N THR A 64 -4.43 10.90 25.35
CA THR A 64 -4.86 11.22 23.97
C THR A 64 -5.95 10.26 23.46
N ARG A 65 -7.22 10.68 23.49
CA ARG A 65 -8.33 9.96 22.84
C ARG A 65 -8.45 10.39 21.36
N ALA A 66 -7.43 10.12 20.56
CA ALA A 66 -7.55 10.17 19.11
C ALA A 66 -7.60 8.72 18.58
N ALA A 67 -8.61 8.38 17.78
CA ALA A 67 -8.58 7.13 17.03
C ALA A 67 -7.31 7.10 16.16
N PRO A 68 -6.62 5.94 16.03
CA PRO A 68 -5.43 5.89 15.19
C PRO A 68 -5.81 6.27 13.76
N SER A 69 -5.30 7.41 13.29
CA SER A 69 -5.50 7.87 11.92
C SER A 69 -4.80 6.92 10.94
N PRO A 70 -5.36 6.70 9.74
CA PRO A 70 -4.69 5.90 8.73
C PRO A 70 -3.34 6.55 8.39
N SER A 71 -2.27 5.78 8.54
CA SER A 71 -0.94 6.17 8.09
C SER A 71 -0.92 6.27 6.57
N VAL A 72 -0.21 7.27 6.05
CA VAL A 72 0.00 7.51 4.62
C VAL A 72 1.49 7.56 4.33
N LEU A 73 1.93 6.85 3.29
CA LEU A 73 3.28 6.94 2.75
C LEU A 73 3.20 7.43 1.31
N THR A 74 4.18 8.22 0.88
CA THR A 74 4.23 8.77 -0.47
C THR A 74 5.61 8.59 -1.04
N ILE A 75 5.71 8.06 -2.25
CA ILE A 75 6.98 7.90 -2.98
C ILE A 75 6.84 8.47 -4.40
N PRO A 76 7.94 8.88 -5.05
CA PRO A 76 7.91 9.34 -6.43
C PRO A 76 7.36 8.26 -7.38
N ALA A 77 6.68 8.70 -8.45
CA ALA A 77 6.40 7.89 -9.62
C ALA A 77 7.08 8.54 -10.83
N THR A 78 7.78 7.75 -11.63
CA THR A 78 8.31 8.21 -12.92
C THR A 78 7.25 8.01 -13.98
N THR A 79 7.08 8.97 -14.87
CA THR A 79 6.08 8.89 -15.95
C THR A 79 6.70 9.21 -17.29
N ASP A 80 6.25 8.49 -18.32
CA ASP A 80 6.60 8.71 -19.72
C ASP A 80 5.35 8.54 -20.57
N GLY A 81 4.88 9.63 -21.20
CA GLY A 81 3.56 9.68 -21.80
C GLY A 81 2.46 9.30 -20.80
N ASN A 82 1.70 8.24 -21.13
CA ASN A 82 0.68 7.67 -20.23
C ASN A 82 1.25 6.58 -19.31
N GLY A 83 2.48 6.12 -19.55
CA GLY A 83 3.13 5.10 -18.75
C GLY A 83 3.58 5.65 -17.40
N PHE A 84 3.51 4.81 -16.37
CA PHE A 84 4.12 5.08 -15.07
C PHE A 84 4.94 3.88 -14.60
N GLU A 85 5.96 4.19 -13.82
CA GLU A 85 6.78 3.22 -13.10
C GLU A 85 6.99 3.69 -11.67
N VAL A 86 6.85 2.78 -10.71
CA VAL A 86 7.06 3.04 -9.28
C VAL A 86 7.87 1.91 -8.66
N GLU A 87 8.90 2.28 -7.89
CA GLU A 87 9.67 1.35 -7.08
C GLU A 87 9.34 1.55 -5.60
N ILE A 88 8.79 0.51 -4.97
CA ILE A 88 8.45 0.52 -3.54
C ILE A 88 9.56 -0.20 -2.77
N PRO A 89 10.47 0.50 -2.06
CA PRO A 89 11.48 -0.13 -1.22
C PRO A 89 10.80 -0.74 0.02
N LEU A 90 10.96 -2.05 0.22
CA LEU A 90 10.18 -2.74 1.26
C LEU A 90 10.60 -2.37 2.70
N GLY A 91 11.80 -1.82 2.90
CA GLY A 91 12.29 -1.32 4.18
C GLY A 91 11.35 -0.30 4.84
N MET A 92 10.58 0.45 4.05
CA MET A 92 9.60 1.42 4.56
C MET A 92 8.46 0.77 5.36
N PHE A 93 8.23 -0.54 5.20
CA PHE A 93 7.20 -1.29 5.93
C PHE A 93 7.69 -1.91 7.23
N ALA A 94 8.97 -1.76 7.57
CA ALA A 94 9.60 -2.34 8.75
C ALA A 94 10.02 -1.30 9.84
N PRO A 95 9.21 -0.27 10.16
CA PRO A 95 9.51 0.60 11.28
C PRO A 95 9.41 -0.15 12.60
N ARG A 96 10.06 0.38 13.65
CA ARG A 96 10.14 -0.25 14.97
C ARG A 96 8.78 -0.53 15.59
N ASP A 97 7.81 0.34 15.34
CA ASP A 97 6.44 0.30 15.84
C ASP A 97 5.45 -0.30 14.82
N ALA A 98 5.94 -1.04 13.82
CA ALA A 98 5.09 -1.73 12.86
C ALA A 98 4.01 -2.56 13.58
N PRO A 99 2.73 -2.38 13.23
CA PRO A 99 1.67 -3.16 13.85
C PRO A 99 1.74 -4.63 13.41
N PRO A 100 1.06 -5.55 14.13
CA PRO A 100 1.06 -6.96 13.79
C PRO A 100 0.62 -7.25 12.34
N LYS A 101 -0.34 -6.49 11.85
CA LYS A 101 -0.84 -6.57 10.48
C LYS A 101 -1.19 -5.17 9.98
N ARG A 102 -0.88 -4.89 8.72
CA ARG A 102 -1.30 -3.67 8.03
C ARG A 102 -1.62 -3.99 6.58
N LEU A 103 -2.67 -3.35 6.06
CA LEU A 103 -3.02 -3.41 4.64
C LEU A 103 -2.84 -2.02 4.06
N TRP A 104 -2.21 -1.94 2.90
CA TRP A 104 -1.94 -0.69 2.19
C TRP A 104 -2.65 -0.70 0.85
N ASP A 105 -3.30 0.42 0.60
CA ASP A 105 -4.03 0.72 -0.60
C ASP A 105 -3.22 1.67 -1.46
N LEU A 106 -3.05 1.30 -2.73
CA LEU A 106 -2.15 2.00 -3.64
C LEU A 106 -2.94 2.94 -4.54
N TYR A 107 -2.51 4.19 -4.57
CA TYR A 107 -3.08 5.22 -5.40
C TYR A 107 -1.99 5.96 -6.17
N LEU A 108 -2.20 6.21 -7.45
CA LEU A 108 -1.42 7.17 -8.21
C LEU A 108 -2.06 8.54 -8.02
N VAL A 109 -1.28 9.51 -7.58
CA VAL A 109 -1.77 10.86 -7.28
C VAL A 109 -0.92 11.91 -7.94
N THR A 110 -1.56 12.98 -8.41
CA THR A 110 -0.89 14.20 -8.88
C THR A 110 -1.72 15.42 -8.53
N VAL A 111 -1.04 16.56 -8.48
CA VAL A 111 -1.66 17.89 -8.39
C VAL A 111 -1.26 18.61 -9.67
N ALA A 112 -2.22 18.85 -10.56
CA ALA A 112 -1.97 19.53 -11.83
C ALA A 112 -3.07 20.57 -12.08
N ASP A 113 -2.69 21.83 -12.31
CA ASP A 113 -3.59 22.93 -12.68
C ASP A 113 -4.92 22.94 -11.89
N GLU A 114 -4.80 23.01 -10.56
CA GLU A 114 -5.92 23.04 -9.59
C GLU A 114 -6.77 21.76 -9.49
N ARG A 115 -6.37 20.68 -10.18
CA ARG A 115 -7.01 19.36 -10.08
C ARG A 115 -6.15 18.40 -9.27
N ASP A 116 -6.74 17.92 -8.19
CA ASP A 116 -6.25 16.78 -7.42
C ASP A 116 -6.74 15.49 -8.07
N VAL A 117 -5.82 14.76 -8.71
CA VAL A 117 -6.11 13.45 -9.30
C VAL A 117 -5.70 12.37 -8.33
N THR A 118 -6.61 11.42 -8.09
CA THR A 118 -6.35 10.23 -7.27
C THR A 118 -6.92 9.01 -7.98
N LEU A 119 -6.03 8.15 -8.47
CA LEU A 119 -6.40 6.94 -9.19
C LEU A 119 -6.06 5.72 -8.34
N ARG A 120 -7.01 4.82 -8.15
CA ARG A 120 -6.74 3.55 -7.49
C ARG A 120 -6.00 2.62 -8.47
N LEU A 121 -4.86 2.08 -8.07
CA LEU A 121 -4.14 1.10 -8.89
C LEU A 121 -4.92 -0.22 -8.96
N GLY A 122 -5.18 -0.70 -10.17
CA GLY A 122 -5.84 -1.98 -10.42
C GLY A 122 -5.60 -2.47 -11.84
N ARG A 123 -6.20 -3.61 -12.20
CA ARG A 123 -6.28 -4.06 -13.60
C ARG A 123 -7.76 -4.11 -13.97
N HIS A 124 -8.19 -3.18 -14.81
CA HIS A 124 -9.61 -2.97 -15.08
C HIS A 124 -10.03 -3.53 -16.44
N LEU A 125 -9.11 -3.66 -17.40
CA LEU A 125 -9.42 -3.98 -18.80
C LEU A 125 -8.66 -5.20 -19.36
N ASP A 126 -8.11 -6.08 -18.52
CA ASP A 126 -7.38 -7.28 -18.97
C ASP A 126 -8.25 -8.53 -19.19
N ASP A 127 -9.58 -8.37 -19.27
CA ASP A 127 -10.58 -9.45 -19.41
C ASP A 127 -10.50 -10.57 -18.35
N MET A 128 -9.75 -10.36 -17.26
CA MET A 128 -9.54 -11.34 -16.20
C MET A 128 -10.14 -10.86 -14.87
N PRO A 129 -11.45 -11.07 -14.63
CA PRO A 129 -12.05 -10.74 -13.34
C PRO A 129 -11.60 -11.70 -12.23
N GLY A 130 -11.63 -11.23 -10.98
CA GLY A 130 -11.43 -12.10 -9.80
C GLY A 130 -9.97 -12.49 -9.56
N LYS A 131 -9.04 -11.59 -9.91
CA LYS A 131 -7.59 -11.81 -9.90
C LYS A 131 -7.06 -12.25 -8.55
N LYS A 132 -7.71 -11.84 -7.46
CA LYS A 132 -7.36 -12.28 -6.10
C LYS A 132 -7.28 -13.80 -5.96
N ARG A 133 -8.08 -14.56 -6.72
CA ARG A 133 -8.08 -16.04 -6.69
C ARG A 133 -7.11 -16.68 -7.68
N ILE A 134 -6.62 -15.91 -8.66
CA ILE A 134 -5.82 -16.40 -9.79
C ILE A 134 -4.34 -16.04 -9.62
N VAL A 135 -4.07 -14.80 -9.20
CA VAL A 135 -2.71 -14.26 -9.11
C VAL A 135 -2.19 -14.35 -7.68
N THR A 136 -1.09 -15.07 -7.52
CA THR A 136 -0.33 -15.13 -6.26
C THR A 136 1.06 -14.55 -6.47
N PHE A 137 1.32 -13.42 -5.82
CA PHE A 137 2.65 -12.84 -5.74
C PHE A 137 3.50 -13.52 -4.66
N PRO A 138 4.83 -13.68 -4.87
CA PRO A 138 5.72 -14.15 -3.82
C PRO A 138 5.74 -13.17 -2.64
N GLN A 139 5.88 -13.73 -1.44
CA GLN A 139 6.08 -12.96 -0.22
C GLN A 139 7.57 -12.72 -0.02
N GLN A 140 7.93 -11.50 0.35
CA GLN A 140 9.29 -11.15 0.77
C GLN A 140 9.29 -10.85 2.26
N THR A 141 10.35 -11.21 2.96
CA THR A 141 10.56 -10.82 4.36
C THR A 141 11.66 -9.78 4.40
N VAL A 142 11.41 -8.68 5.08
CA VAL A 142 12.38 -7.61 5.28
C VAL A 142 12.75 -7.53 6.75
N GLU A 143 14.03 -7.32 6.98
CA GLU A 143 14.60 -7.10 8.30
C GLU A 143 15.01 -5.63 8.40
N GLY A 144 14.20 -4.85 9.12
CA GLY A 144 14.51 -3.47 9.49
C GLY A 144 14.62 -3.34 11.00
N SER A 145 13.96 -2.34 11.58
CA SER A 145 13.78 -2.30 13.05
C SER A 145 12.81 -3.37 13.57
N ALA A 146 12.02 -3.97 12.68
CA ALA A 146 11.21 -5.14 12.90
C ALA A 146 11.33 -6.10 11.71
N LYS A 147 11.08 -7.40 11.92
CA LYS A 147 10.95 -8.38 10.84
C LYS A 147 9.52 -8.33 10.30
N VAL A 148 9.35 -8.03 9.02
CA VAL A 148 8.03 -7.86 8.39
C VAL A 148 7.94 -8.65 7.10
N ALA A 149 6.92 -9.48 6.99
CA ALA A 149 6.53 -10.12 5.75
C ALA A 149 5.65 -9.19 4.92
N VAL A 150 6.03 -8.96 3.66
CA VAL A 150 5.35 -8.08 2.71
C VAL A 150 4.94 -8.88 1.48
N ARG A 151 3.68 -8.73 1.07
CA ARG A 151 3.14 -9.41 -0.11
C ARG A 151 2.12 -8.53 -0.85
N PRO A 152 2.31 -8.27 -2.15
CA PRO A 152 1.26 -7.71 -2.98
C PRO A 152 0.10 -8.70 -3.14
N TYR A 153 -1.11 -8.19 -3.32
CA TYR A 153 -2.28 -8.99 -3.63
C TYR A 153 -3.35 -8.12 -4.30
N TYR A 154 -4.19 -8.75 -5.12
CA TYR A 154 -5.41 -8.10 -5.62
C TYR A 154 -6.54 -8.19 -4.61
N THR A 155 -7.33 -7.13 -4.48
CA THR A 155 -8.57 -7.13 -3.69
C THR A 155 -9.70 -7.82 -4.44
N ASP A 156 -10.87 -7.97 -3.80
CA ASP A 156 -12.06 -8.48 -4.47
C ASP A 156 -12.56 -7.56 -5.59
N GLY A 157 -12.16 -6.28 -5.57
CA GLY A 157 -12.42 -5.32 -6.66
C GLY A 157 -11.26 -5.20 -7.64
N ASP A 158 -10.36 -6.18 -7.71
CA ASP A 158 -9.20 -6.23 -8.61
C ASP A 158 -8.25 -5.01 -8.53
N HIS A 159 -8.23 -4.35 -7.37
CA HIS A 159 -7.24 -3.32 -7.05
C HIS A 159 -6.00 -3.94 -6.44
N LEU A 160 -4.82 -3.42 -6.77
CA LEU A 160 -3.59 -3.86 -6.14
C LEU A 160 -3.46 -3.24 -4.74
N SER A 161 -3.04 -4.07 -3.81
CA SER A 161 -2.77 -3.70 -2.43
C SER A 161 -1.56 -4.45 -1.89
N ILE A 162 -1.01 -3.96 -0.78
CA ILE A 162 0.10 -4.61 -0.09
C ILE A 162 -0.36 -5.05 1.29
N ARG A 163 -0.09 -6.31 1.62
CA ARG A 163 -0.25 -6.85 2.97
C ARG A 163 1.11 -6.89 3.66
N CYS A 164 1.18 -6.28 4.83
CA CYS A 164 2.32 -6.37 5.74
C CYS A 164 1.90 -7.12 7.01
N ALA A 165 2.73 -8.04 7.46
CA ALA A 165 2.55 -8.76 8.72
C ALA A 165 3.88 -8.80 9.47
N ARG A 166 3.88 -8.28 10.70
CA ARG A 166 5.05 -8.40 11.57
C ARG A 166 5.26 -9.87 11.91
N ARG A 167 6.51 -10.30 11.88
CA ARG A 167 6.94 -11.61 12.36
C ARG A 167 7.50 -11.41 13.75
N ASP A 168 6.98 -12.13 14.72
CA ASP A 168 7.58 -12.13 16.04
C ASP A 168 8.95 -12.83 15.95
N PRO A 169 9.92 -12.46 16.79
CA PRO A 169 11.25 -13.11 16.83
C PRO A 169 11.26 -14.59 17.28
N LYS A 170 10.16 -15.35 17.12
CA LYS A 170 10.11 -16.76 17.48
C LYS A 170 9.98 -17.67 16.25
N GLU A 171 11.00 -18.51 16.13
CA GLU A 171 11.12 -19.78 15.39
C GLU A 171 11.31 -19.71 13.86
N GLN A 172 12.53 -19.38 13.44
CA GLN A 172 13.52 -20.33 12.90
C GLN A 172 14.83 -19.62 12.58
#